data_AF-A0A1Q4XHC7-F1
#
_entry.id   AF-A0A1Q4XHC7-F1
#
_cell.length_a   1.000
_cell.length_b   1.000
_cell.length_c   1.000
_cell.angle_alpha   90.00
_cell.angle_beta   90.00
_cell.angle_gamma   90.00
#
_symmetry.space_group_name_H-M   'P 1'
#
loop_
_entity.id
_entity.type
_entity.pdbx_description
1 polymer ?
#
loop_
_entity_poly.entity_id
_entity_poly.type
_entity_poly.pdbx_seq_one_letter_code
_entity_poly.pdbx_strand_id
1 'polypeptide(L)'
;MLDNALRKAAAVWIRPDGHEPRLVWSLWRDGTLLVAVGGTEQRVPGLADGVTCTITVRSPTTHSHLVDATATAHLTEPDDDTAAALRAARLNGRPRWESVYRLEFA
;
A
#
# COMPACT_ATOMS: atom_id res chain seq x y z
N MET A 1 8.54 5.56 14.49
CA MET A 1 7.09 5.86 14.56
C MET A 1 6.35 5.35 13.34
N LEU A 2 6.87 5.59 12.13
CA LEU A 2 6.27 5.14 10.86
C LEU A 2 6.11 3.60 10.77
N ASP A 3 7.17 2.81 11.04
CA ASP A 3 7.10 1.32 11.03
C ASP A 3 5.95 0.80 11.92
N ASN A 4 5.90 1.24 13.18
CA ASN A 4 4.85 0.82 14.11
C ASN A 4 3.44 1.24 13.65
N ALA A 5 3.31 2.38 12.98
CA ALA A 5 2.04 2.84 12.44
C ALA A 5 1.61 1.98 11.23
N LEU A 6 2.52 1.73 10.29
CA LEU A 6 2.28 0.92 9.09
C LEU A 6 2.02 -0.54 9.43
N ARG A 7 2.75 -1.12 10.40
CA ARG A 7 2.52 -2.48 10.90
C ARG A 7 1.12 -2.69 11.45
N LYS A 8 0.52 -1.65 12.03
CA LYS A 8 -0.85 -1.67 12.58
C LYS A 8 -1.90 -1.26 11.54
N ALA A 9 -1.49 -0.60 10.46
CA ALA A 9 -2.37 -0.13 9.42
C ALA A 9 -2.70 -1.27 8.46
N ALA A 10 -3.97 -1.70 8.42
CA ALA A 10 -4.47 -2.58 7.37
C ALA A 10 -4.75 -1.83 6.06
N ALA A 11 -4.85 -0.50 6.12
CA ALA A 11 -5.09 0.38 4.99
C ALA A 11 -4.41 1.74 5.17
N VAL A 12 -4.02 2.35 4.05
CA VAL A 12 -3.41 3.68 3.99
C VAL A 12 -4.05 4.50 2.89
N TRP A 13 -3.93 5.83 2.96
CA TRP A 13 -4.20 6.66 1.79
C TRP A 13 -2.92 6.79 0.97
N ILE A 14 -3.02 6.57 -0.33
CA ILE A 14 -1.95 6.82 -1.30
C ILE A 14 -2.38 7.95 -2.20
N ARG A 15 -1.52 8.96 -2.31
CA ARG A 15 -1.64 10.05 -3.28
C ARG A 15 -0.41 10.06 -4.19
N PRO A 16 -0.47 9.45 -5.38
CA PRO A 16 0.55 9.65 -6.41
C PRO A 16 0.63 11.12 -6.81
N ASP A 17 1.81 11.59 -7.21
CA ASP A 17 1.99 12.98 -7.58
C ASP A 17 1.03 13.41 -8.71
N GLY A 18 0.42 14.59 -8.57
CA GLY A 18 -0.60 15.11 -9.49
C GLY A 18 -1.97 14.40 -9.48
N HIS A 19 -2.21 13.46 -8.55
CA HIS A 19 -3.45 12.68 -8.50
C HIS A 19 -4.20 12.82 -7.16
N GLU A 20 -5.49 12.48 -7.17
CA GLU A 20 -6.33 12.44 -5.97
C GLU A 20 -5.98 11.23 -5.07
N PRO A 21 -6.03 11.37 -3.73
CA PRO A 21 -5.75 10.27 -2.83
C PRO A 21 -6.77 9.13 -2.95
N ARG A 22 -6.31 7.91 -2.69
CA ARG A 22 -7.13 6.70 -2.61
C ARG A 22 -6.83 5.94 -1.33
N LEU A 23 -7.87 5.59 -0.58
CA LEU A 23 -7.76 4.65 0.54
C LEU A 23 -7.64 3.23 -0.03
N VAL A 24 -6.58 2.53 0.35
CA VAL A 24 -6.27 1.20 -0.16
C VAL A 24 -5.87 0.26 0.97
N TRP A 25 -6.18 -1.02 0.84
CA TRP A 25 -5.60 -2.03 1.71
C TRP A 25 -4.13 -2.22 1.33
N SER A 26 -3.30 -2.55 2.33
CA SER A 26 -1.86 -2.67 2.16
C SER A 26 -1.28 -3.73 3.07
N LEU A 27 -0.12 -4.24 2.73
CA LEU A 27 0.66 -5.15 3.57
C LEU A 27 1.98 -4.49 3.97
N TRP A 28 2.23 -4.31 5.26
CA TRP A 28 3.56 -4.00 5.76
C TRP A 28 4.36 -5.28 5.95
N ARG A 29 5.48 -5.42 5.24
CA ARG A 29 6.34 -6.60 5.30
C ARG A 29 7.78 -6.18 5.05
N ASP A 30 8.70 -6.65 5.90
CA ASP A 30 10.15 -6.47 5.73
C ASP A 30 10.57 -5.01 5.46
N GLY A 31 10.00 -4.07 6.24
CA GLY A 31 10.30 -2.64 6.12
C GLY A 31 9.68 -1.95 4.91
N THR A 32 8.81 -2.65 4.18
CA THR A 32 8.24 -2.20 2.91
C THR A 32 6.71 -2.23 2.97
N LEU A 33 6.07 -1.23 2.38
CA LEU A 33 4.63 -1.22 2.20
C LEU A 33 4.26 -1.74 0.81
N LEU A 34 3.55 -2.85 0.75
CA LEU A 34 3.14 -3.53 -0.48
C LEU A 34 1.68 -3.23 -0.81
N VAL A 35 1.41 -2.95 -2.08
CA VAL A 35 0.08 -2.59 -2.59
C VAL A 35 -0.21 -3.39 -3.86
N ALA A 36 -1.19 -4.28 -3.79
CA ALA A 36 -1.69 -4.99 -4.97
C ALA A 36 -2.80 -4.17 -5.64
N VAL A 37 -2.74 -4.05 -6.98
CA VAL A 37 -3.68 -3.26 -7.78
C VAL A 37 -4.14 -3.99 -9.03
N GLY A 38 -5.28 -3.55 -9.59
CA GLY A 38 -5.85 -4.12 -10.83
C GLY A 38 -6.57 -5.45 -10.62
N GLY A 39 -7.13 -6.01 -11.70
CA GLY A 39 -7.96 -7.22 -11.62
C GLY A 39 -9.20 -7.01 -10.74
N THR A 40 -9.32 -7.79 -9.67
CA THR A 40 -10.37 -7.64 -8.64
C THR A 40 -10.01 -6.66 -7.53
N GLU A 41 -8.78 -6.13 -7.54
CA GLU A 41 -8.27 -5.26 -6.51
C GLU A 41 -8.48 -3.78 -6.82
N GLN A 42 -8.18 -2.97 -5.82
CA GLN A 42 -8.23 -1.51 -5.89
C GLN A 42 -7.48 -0.93 -7.09
N ARG A 43 -7.98 0.20 -7.59
CA ARG A 43 -7.32 1.01 -8.61
C ARG A 43 -6.74 2.27 -7.97
N VAL A 44 -5.50 2.58 -8.31
CA VAL A 44 -4.80 3.78 -7.83
C VAL A 44 -4.32 4.57 -9.06
N PRO A 45 -5.13 5.49 -9.60
CA PRO A 45 -4.72 6.32 -10.74
C PRO A 45 -3.42 7.07 -10.44
N GLY A 46 -2.47 7.03 -11.38
CA GLY A 46 -1.16 7.66 -11.24
C GLY A 46 -0.10 6.82 -10.53
N LEU A 47 -0.46 5.68 -9.93
CA LEU A 47 0.53 4.76 -9.38
C LEU A 47 1.25 4.04 -10.52
N ALA A 48 2.54 4.31 -10.65
CA ALA A 48 3.42 3.70 -11.63
C ALA A 48 4.83 3.56 -11.04
N ASP A 49 5.68 2.79 -11.71
CA ASP A 49 7.07 2.61 -11.31
C ASP A 49 7.83 3.95 -11.30
N GLY A 50 8.58 4.22 -10.23
CA GLY A 50 9.33 5.45 -10.01
C GLY A 50 8.51 6.65 -9.53
N VAL A 51 7.17 6.54 -9.41
CA VAL A 51 6.33 7.69 -9.02
C VAL A 51 6.44 7.96 -7.52
N THR A 52 6.71 9.20 -7.16
CA THR A 52 6.62 9.68 -5.78
C THR A 52 5.16 9.76 -5.34
N CYS A 53 4.90 9.27 -4.13
CA CYS A 53 3.58 9.23 -3.51
C CYS A 53 3.64 9.86 -2.11
N THR A 54 2.60 10.59 -1.73
CA THR A 54 2.32 10.87 -0.32
C THR A 54 1.48 9.74 0.26
N ILE A 55 1.96 9.13 1.35
CA ILE A 55 1.29 8.09 2.10
C ILE A 55 0.77 8.66 3.41
N THR A 56 -0.54 8.70 3.58
CA THR A 56 -1.16 9.14 4.84
C THR A 56 -1.63 7.92 5.63
N VAL A 57 -1.08 7.76 6.83
CA VAL A 57 -1.48 6.71 7.77
C VAL A 57 -2.43 7.30 8.80
N ARG A 58 -3.55 6.61 9.04
CA ARG A 58 -4.53 6.97 10.07
C ARG A 58 -4.67 5.82 11.06
N SER A 59 -5.09 6.15 12.28
CA SER A 59 -5.36 5.17 13.33
C SER A 59 -6.50 4.24 12.89
N PRO A 60 -6.33 2.90 12.96
CA PRO A 60 -7.38 1.96 12.56
C PRO A 60 -8.56 1.94 13.55
N THR A 61 -8.43 2.54 14.74
CA THR A 61 -9.48 2.56 15.77
C THR A 61 -10.17 3.91 15.88
N THR A 62 -9.38 4.99 15.93
CA THR A 62 -9.90 6.36 16.13
C THR A 62 -10.05 7.14 14.83
N HIS A 63 -9.50 6.60 13.74
CA HIS A 63 -9.38 7.28 12.44
C HIS A 63 -8.64 8.62 12.52
N SER A 64 -7.93 8.95 13.61
CA SER A 64 -7.12 10.17 13.67
C SER A 64 -5.95 10.07 12.69
N HIS A 65 -5.51 11.21 12.15
CA HIS A 65 -4.25 11.28 11.39
C HIS A 65 -3.09 10.87 12.30
N LEU A 66 -2.14 10.11 11.75
CA LEU A 66 -0.93 9.69 12.47
C LEU A 66 0.33 10.28 11.81
N VAL A 67 0.48 10.11 10.49
CA VAL A 67 1.66 10.56 9.76
C VAL A 67 1.37 10.68 8.27
N ASP A 68 1.98 11.68 7.64
CA ASP A 68 2.18 11.74 6.19
C ASP A 68 3.65 11.45 5.91
N ALA A 69 3.93 10.50 5.02
CA ALA A 69 5.28 10.13 4.64
C ALA A 69 5.40 10.10 3.12
N THR A 70 6.55 10.49 2.59
CA THR A 70 6.84 10.39 1.17
C THR A 70 7.42 9.01 0.87
N ALA A 71 6.95 8.37 -0.19
CA ALA A 71 7.49 7.10 -0.66
C ALA A 71 7.61 7.10 -2.18
N THR A 72 8.57 6.36 -2.71
CA THR A 72 8.67 6.07 -4.15
C THR A 72 8.03 4.70 -4.41
N ALA A 73 7.12 4.66 -5.37
CA ALA A 73 6.52 3.41 -5.82
C ALA A 73 7.48 2.70 -6.77
N HIS A 74 7.72 1.41 -6.53
CA HIS A 74 8.44 0.55 -7.46
C HIS A 74 7.57 -0.63 -7.84
N LEU A 75 7.42 -0.88 -9.14
CA LEU A 75 6.77 -2.09 -9.63
C LEU A 75 7.63 -3.29 -9.25
N THR A 76 7.01 -4.32 -8.68
CA THR A 76 7.73 -5.51 -8.24
C THR A 76 6.96 -6.76 -8.61
N GLU A 77 7.70 -7.82 -8.93
CA GLU A 77 7.16 -9.17 -8.97
C GLU A 77 7.30 -9.75 -7.56
N PRO A 78 6.20 -10.03 -6.85
CA PRO A 78 6.28 -10.66 -5.53
C PRO A 78 6.72 -12.12 -5.68
N ASP A 79 7.62 -12.57 -4.81
CA ASP A 79 7.90 -14.01 -4.67
C ASP A 79 6.67 -14.76 -4.10
N ASP A 80 6.75 -16.10 -4.10
CA ASP A 80 5.63 -16.95 -3.68
C ASP A 80 5.16 -16.67 -2.24
N ASP A 81 6.10 -16.39 -1.34
CA ASP A 81 5.81 -16.10 0.07
C ASP A 81 5.13 -14.73 0.23
N THR A 82 5.64 -13.70 -0.46
CA THR A 82 5.03 -12.37 -0.50
C THR A 82 3.65 -12.41 -1.13
N ALA A 83 3.47 -13.17 -2.22
CA ALA A 83 2.18 -13.38 -2.85
C ALA A 83 1.21 -14.12 -1.93
N ALA A 84 1.66 -15.14 -1.19
CA ALA A 84 0.84 -15.82 -0.19
C ALA A 84 0.40 -14.87 0.94
N ALA A 85 1.32 -14.05 1.46
CA ALA A 85 1.03 -13.07 2.49
C ALA A 85 0.04 -11.98 2.02
N LEU A 86 0.18 -11.49 0.78
CA LEU A 86 -0.80 -10.56 0.18
C LEU A 86 -2.20 -11.19 0.10
N ARG A 87 -2.30 -12.46 -0.31
CA ARG A 87 -3.57 -13.19 -0.34
C ARG A 87 -4.17 -13.34 1.05
N ALA A 88 -3.35 -13.62 2.07
CA ALA A 88 -3.79 -13.76 3.45
C ALA A 88 -4.23 -12.43 4.08
N ALA A 89 -3.55 -11.33 3.75
CA ALA A 89 -3.88 -9.99 4.22
C ALA A 89 -5.19 -9.45 3.61
N ARG A 90 -5.56 -9.92 2.41
CA ARG A 90 -6.82 -9.55 1.78
C ARG A 90 -8.00 -10.18 2.51
N LEU A 91 -8.70 -9.36 3.29
CA LEU A 91 -9.95 -9.76 3.93
C LEU A 91 -11.06 -9.99 2.88
N ASN A 92 -11.97 -10.91 3.15
CA ASN A 92 -13.25 -11.06 2.42
C ASN A 92 -13.14 -11.29 0.90
N GLY A 93 -12.19 -12.10 0.44
CA GLY A 93 -12.13 -12.45 -0.98
C GLY A 93 -10.94 -13.33 -1.33
N ARG A 94 -10.82 -13.65 -2.63
CA ARG A 94 -9.62 -14.26 -3.21
C ARG A 94 -9.04 -13.27 -4.21
N PRO A 95 -7.97 -12.53 -3.84
CA PRO A 95 -7.51 -11.44 -4.68
C PRO A 95 -6.90 -11.95 -5.98
N ARG A 96 -7.19 -11.25 -7.07
CA ARG A 96 -6.49 -11.32 -8.34
C ARG A 96 -6.03 -9.91 -8.69
N TRP A 97 -4.73 -9.68 -8.65
CA TRP A 97 -4.11 -8.41 -9.02
C TRP A 97 -3.41 -8.52 -10.37
N GLU A 98 -3.21 -7.36 -11.01
CA GLU A 98 -2.41 -7.22 -12.23
C GLU A 98 -0.98 -6.80 -11.90
N SER A 99 -0.79 -6.06 -10.81
CA SER A 99 0.52 -5.52 -10.43
C SER A 99 0.63 -5.37 -8.92
N VAL A 100 1.86 -5.44 -8.41
CA VAL A 100 2.19 -5.14 -7.02
C VAL A 100 3.25 -4.06 -7.00
N TYR A 101 3.05 -3.06 -6.16
CA TYR A 101 4.01 -2.00 -5.92
C TYR A 101 4.59 -2.13 -4.52
N ARG A 102 5.92 -2.00 -4.42
CA ARG A 102 6.59 -1.71 -3.15
C ARG A 102 6.72 -0.19 -3.01
N LEU A 103 6.29 0.35 -1.88
CA LEU A 103 6.45 1.76 -1.56
C LEU A 103 7.65 1.90 -0.62
N GLU A 104 8.72 2.47 -1.13
CA GLU A 104 9.97 2.69 -0.39
C GLU A 104 9.97 4.10 0.19
N PHE A 105 10.01 4.20 1.51
CA PHE A 105 9.99 5.47 2.23
C PHE A 105 11.38 6.12 2.24
N ALA A 106 11.41 7.45 2.10
CA ALA A 106 12.63 8.25 2.21
C ALA A 106 13.12 8.40 3.66
#